data_AF-A0A0F9GEA2-F1
#
_entry.id   AF-A0A0F9GEA2-F1
#
_cell.length_a   1.000
_cell.length_b   1.000
_cell.length_c   1.000
_cell.angle_alpha   90.00
_cell.angle_beta   90.00
_cell.angle_gamma   90.00
#
_symmetry.space_group_name_H-M   'P 1'
#
loop_
_entity.id
_entity.type
_entity.pdbx_description
1 polymer ?
#
loop_
_entity_poly.entity_id
_entity_poly.type
_entity_poly.pdbx_seq_one_letter_code
_entity_poly.pdbx_strand_id
1 'polypeptide(L)' 'MPLPEGTRYRVKTIIKDGIKKKIRLAFHPKTNKVIEAKKLKEKQNAR' A
#
# COMPACT_ATOMS: atom_id res chain seq x y z
N MET A 1 -14.29 -2.28 9.51
CA MET A 1 -15.19 -1.75 8.45
C MET A 1 -14.77 -2.36 7.12
N PRO A 2 -15.68 -2.92 6.31
CA PRO A 2 -15.34 -3.44 4.99
C PRO A 2 -14.92 -2.30 4.04
N LEU A 3 -13.95 -2.57 3.16
CA LEU A 3 -13.55 -1.61 2.13
C LEU A 3 -14.65 -1.50 1.06
N PRO A 4 -14.87 -0.31 0.47
CA PRO A 4 -15.89 -0.11 -0.55
C PRO A 4 -15.62 -1.00 -1.77
N GLU A 5 -16.68 -1.57 -2.33
CA GLU A 5 -16.62 -2.39 -3.52
C GLU A 5 -16.03 -1.61 -4.69
N GLY A 6 -15.07 -2.20 -5.41
CA GLY A 6 -14.31 -1.52 -6.47
C GLY A 6 -13.08 -0.74 -5.99
N THR A 7 -12.67 -0.89 -4.73
CA THR A 7 -11.40 -0.33 -4.22
C THR A 7 -10.23 -0.71 -5.12
N ARG A 8 -9.53 0.29 -5.64
CA ARG A 8 -8.34 0.10 -6.49
C ARG A 8 -7.09 0.06 -5.64
N TYR A 9 -6.20 -0.89 -5.88
CA TYR A 9 -4.93 -0.97 -5.16
C TYR A 9 -3.77 -0.58 -6.06
N ARG A 10 -2.83 0.22 -5.54
CA ARG A 10 -1.59 0.57 -6.22
C ARG A 10 -0.42 0.35 -5.29
N VAL A 11 0.58 -0.40 -5.75
CA VAL A 11 1.84 -0.56 -5.01
C VAL A 11 2.79 0.53 -5.48
N LYS A 12 3.33 1.30 -4.53
CA LYS A 12 4.41 2.24 -4.75
C LYS A 12 5.65 1.76 -4.02
N THR A 13 6.80 1.88 -4.67
CA THR A 13 8.10 1.69 -4.05
C THR A 13 8.63 3.07 -3.70
N ILE A 14 9.03 3.26 -2.45
CA ILE A 14 9.56 4.52 -1.93
C ILE A 14 10.96 4.23 -1.44
N ILE A 15 11.92 5.05 -1.84
CA ILE A 15 13.30 4.95 -1.37
C ILE A 15 13.46 6.01 -0.28
N LYS A 16 13.71 5.58 0.96
CA LYS A 16 13.99 6.48 2.08
C LYS A 16 15.23 5.97 2.80
N ASP A 17 16.25 6.81 2.92
CA ASP A 17 17.53 6.49 3.57
C ASP A 17 18.24 5.29 2.92
N GLY A 18 18.22 5.20 1.58
CA GLY A 18 18.81 4.07 0.83
C GLY A 18 18.01 2.76 0.91
N ILE A 19 16.96 2.70 1.75
CA ILE A 19 16.12 1.51 1.93
C ILE A 19 14.91 1.59 0.99
N LYS A 20 14.79 0.60 0.09
CA LYS A 20 13.59 0.40 -0.73
C LYS A 20 12.45 -0.12 0.15
N LYS A 21 11.38 0.66 0.28
CA LYS A 21 10.16 0.30 1.03
C LYS A 21 8.99 0.21 0.05
N LYS A 22 8.29 -0.92 0.04
CA LYS A 22 7.04 -1.06 -0.74
C LYS A 22 5.84 -0.72 0.12
N ILE A 23 4.95 0.12 -0.40
CA ILE A 23 3.70 0.50 0.25
C ILE A 23 2.55 0.22 -0.72
N ARG A 24 1.53 -0.48 -0.24
CA ARG A 24 0.27 -0.68 -0.95
C ARG A 24 -0.71 0.41 -0.53
N LEU A 25 -1.19 1.17 -1.49
CA LEU A 25 -2.21 2.21 -1.30
C LEU A 25 -3.54 1.68 -1.84
N ALA A 26 -4.60 1.84 -1.06
CA ALA A 26 -5.98 1.57 -1.46
C ALA A 26 -6.66 2.90 -1.80
N PHE A 27 -7.33 2.94 -2.94
CA PHE A 27 -8.01 4.12 -3.48
C PHE A 27 -9.51 3.89 -3.52
N HIS A 28 -10.25 4.89 -3.06
CA HIS A 28 -11.70 4.90 -3.16
C HIS A 28 -12.12 4.98 -4.64
N PRO A 29 -13.03 4.12 -5.13
CA PRO A 29 -13.39 4.04 -6.53
C PRO A 29 -13.99 5.34 -7.08
N LYS A 30 -14.85 6.01 -6.30
CA LYS A 30 -15.53 7.24 -6.72
C LYS A 30 -14.67 8.51 -6.62
N THR A 31 -13.87 8.65 -5.57
CA THR A 31 -13.17 9.91 -5.27
C THR A 31 -11.69 9.85 -5.64
N ASN A 32 -11.19 8.66 -5.98
CA ASN A 32 -9.77 8.39 -6.26
C ASN A 32 -8.83 8.87 -5.14
N LYS A 33 -9.36 9.05 -3.91
CA LYS A 33 -8.60 9.39 -2.72
C LYS A 33 -8.06 8.13 -2.06
N VAL A 34 -6.88 8.25 -1.46
CA VAL A 34 -6.30 7.16 -0.68
C VAL A 34 -7.13 6.97 0.60
N ILE A 35 -7.62 5.76 0.82
CA ILE A 35 -8.40 5.39 2.01
C ILE A 35 -7.62 4.49 2.96
N GLU A 36 -6.60 3.79 2.46
CA GLU A 36 -5.73 2.96 3.29
C GLU A 36 -4.32 2.92 2.70
N ALA A 37 -3.30 2.93 3.56
CA ALA A 37 -1.91 2.75 3.18
C ALA A 37 -1.29 1.67 4.05
N LYS A 38 -0.93 0.53 3.44
CA LYS A 38 -0.31 -0.61 4.13
C LYS A 38 1.13 -0.77 3.67
N LYS A 39 2.08 -0.66 4.60
CA LYS A 39 3.49 -0.97 4.34
C LYS A 39 3.62 -2.48 4.12
N LEU A 40 4.13 -2.87 2.97
CA LEU A 40 4.52 -4.25 2.72
C LEU A 40 5.87 -4.44 3.41
N LYS A 41 5.88 -5.09 4.57
CA LYS A 41 7.11 -5.65 5.11
C LYS A 41 7.54 -6.72 4.11
N GLU A 42 8.73 -6.59 3.52
CA GLU A 42 9.41 -7.77 3.02
C GLU A 42 9.50 -8.73 4.21
N LYS A 43 8.99 -9.96 4.03
CA LYS A 43 9.24 -11.02 4.99
C LYS A 43 10.75 -11.07 5.13
N GLN A 44 11.29 -10.52 6.23
CA GLN A 44 12.60 -10.91 6.68
C GLN A 44 12.44 -12.40 6.95
N ASN A 45 12.99 -13.18 6.03
CA ASN A 45 13.11 -14.60 6.15
C ASN A 45 13.82 -14.83 7.49
N ALA A 46 13.08 -15.23 8.51
CA ALA A 46 13.64 -15.68 9.76
C ALA A 46 14.38 -16.97 9.40
N ARG A 47 15.70 -16.84 9.21
CA ARG A 47 16.63 -17.96 9.13
C ARG A 47 16.92 -18.44 10.54
#